data_AF-A0A925DVW3-F1
#
_entry.id   AF-A0A925DVW3-F1
#
_cell.length_a   1.000
_cell.length_b   1.000
_cell.length_c   1.000
_cell.angle_alpha   90.00
_cell.angle_beta   90.00
_cell.angle_gamma   90.00
#
_symmetry.space_group_name_H-M   'P 1'
#
loop_
_entity.id
_entity.type
_entity.pdbx_description
1 polymer ?
#
loop_
_entity_poly.entity_id
_entity_poly.type
_entity_poly.pdbx_seq_one_letter_code
_entity_poly.pdbx_strand_id
1 'polypeptide(L)' 'MSENKISVVKFEPTDATDFKEINLEWLNKYGLTEAPDLLVLNDPQGEIIDKGGVIFLARDGEKVVGTAALIRESP' A
#
# COMPACT_ATOMS: atom_id res chain seq x y z
N MET A 1 -22.28 -4.73 -19.19
CA MET A 1 -21.05 -4.38 -18.45
C MET A 1 -20.59 -5.66 -17.79
N SER A 2 -19.43 -6.19 -18.14
CA SER A 2 -18.85 -7.30 -17.38
C SER A 2 -18.47 -6.78 -15.99
N GLU A 3 -18.93 -7.42 -14.93
CA GLU A 3 -18.45 -7.14 -13.58
C GLU A 3 -16.96 -7.44 -13.52
N ASN A 4 -16.12 -6.42 -13.39
CA ASN A 4 -14.72 -6.65 -13.06
C ASN A 4 -14.65 -7.10 -11.61
N LYS A 5 -14.18 -8.33 -11.41
CA LYS A 5 -14.01 -8.91 -10.08
C LYS A 5 -12.77 -8.31 -9.43
N ILE A 6 -12.97 -7.49 -8.40
CA ILE A 6 -11.88 -7.02 -7.55
C ILE A 6 -11.28 -8.20 -6.81
N SER A 7 -9.94 -8.32 -6.86
CA SER A 7 -9.18 -9.31 -6.10
C SER A 7 -8.37 -8.63 -5.02
N VAL A 8 -8.24 -9.28 -3.87
CA VAL A 8 -7.35 -8.82 -2.79
C VAL A 8 -6.16 -9.77 -2.75
N VAL A 9 -4.97 -9.20 -2.90
CA VAL A 9 -3.70 -9.93 -2.98
C VAL A 9 -2.73 -9.38 -1.94
N LYS A 10 -1.74 -10.19 -1.57
CA LYS A 10 -0.63 -9.71 -0.74
C LYS A 10 0.33 -8.89 -1.62
N PHE A 11 0.95 -7.91 -1.00
CA PHE A 11 2.04 -7.14 -1.58
C PHE A 11 3.20 -8.04 -1.99
N GLU A 12 3.75 -7.78 -3.17
CA GLU A 12 5.07 -8.24 -3.62
C GLU A 12 5.97 -7.02 -3.85
N PRO A 13 7.31 -7.15 -3.81
CA PRO A 13 8.22 -6.00 -4.02
C PRO A 13 7.98 -5.21 -5.31
N THR A 14 7.43 -5.86 -6.35
CA THR A 14 7.05 -5.21 -7.61
C THR A 14 5.91 -4.21 -7.47
N ASP A 15 5.13 -4.27 -6.40
CA ASP A 15 4.00 -3.38 -6.13
C ASP A 15 4.39 -2.10 -5.38
N ALA A 16 5.68 -1.91 -5.05
CA ALA A 16 6.15 -0.79 -4.23
C ALA A 16 5.77 0.58 -4.80
N THR A 17 5.84 0.73 -6.13
CA THR A 17 5.45 1.98 -6.81
C THR A 17 3.95 2.25 -6.65
N ASP A 18 3.10 1.27 -6.95
CA ASP A 18 1.63 1.42 -6.84
C ASP A 18 1.21 1.70 -5.39
N PHE A 19 1.82 1.00 -4.43
CA PHE A 19 1.58 1.21 -3.01
C PHE A 19 1.89 2.66 -2.60
N LYS A 20 3.05 3.18 -3.01
CA LYS A 20 3.47 4.55 -2.71
C LYS A 20 2.57 5.58 -3.36
N GLU A 21 2.29 5.43 -4.65
CA GLU A 21 1.52 6.41 -5.41
C GLU A 21 0.09 6.56 -4.89
N ILE A 22 -0.59 5.43 -4.62
CA ILE A 22 -1.97 5.45 -4.11
C ILE A 22 -2.05 6.09 -2.71
N ASN A 23 -1.11 5.74 -1.81
CA ASN A 23 -1.08 6.36 -0.48
C ASN A 23 -0.76 7.85 -0.54
N LEU A 24 0.21 8.26 -1.36
CA LEU A 24 0.55 9.67 -1.53
C LEU A 24 -0.57 10.48 -2.18
N GLU A 25 -1.27 9.93 -3.17
CA GLU A 25 -2.43 10.59 -3.77
C GLU A 25 -3.49 10.90 -2.71
N TRP A 26 -3.80 9.92 -1.86
CA TRP A 26 -4.74 10.08 -0.76
C TRP A 26 -4.25 11.11 0.27
N LEU A 27 -3.02 10.97 0.77
CA LEU A 27 -2.45 11.91 1.76
C LEU A 27 -2.40 13.34 1.23
N ASN A 28 -1.92 13.54 0.00
CA ASN A 28 -1.80 14.86 -0.62
C ASN A 28 -3.18 15.51 -0.84
N LYS A 29 -4.19 14.73 -1.26
CA LYS A 29 -5.56 15.21 -1.47
C LYS A 29 -6.15 15.85 -0.21
N TYR A 30 -5.79 15.34 0.96
CA TYR A 30 -6.28 15.83 2.24
C TYR A 30 -5.27 16.69 3.01
N GLY A 31 -4.09 16.98 2.42
CA GLY A 31 -3.04 17.77 3.07
C GLY A 31 -2.45 17.10 4.30
N LEU A 32 -2.42 15.76 4.31
CA LEU A 32 -2.01 14.94 5.46
C LEU A 32 -0.59 14.38 5.33
N THR A 33 0.11 14.63 4.23
CA THR A 33 1.46 14.09 4.00
C THR A 33 2.45 14.63 5.02
N GLU A 34 3.04 13.74 5.83
CA GLU A 34 4.09 14.03 6.78
C GLU A 34 5.42 13.34 6.39
N ALA A 35 6.54 13.82 6.95
CA ALA A 35 7.85 13.23 6.67
C ALA A 35 7.96 11.73 7.04
N PRO A 36 7.37 11.24 8.15
CA PRO A 36 7.37 9.82 8.47
C PRO A 36 6.66 8.93 7.44
N ASP A 37 5.61 9.43 6.77
CA ASP A 37 4.93 8.68 5.72
C ASP A 37 5.90 8.32 4.60
N LEU A 38 6.78 9.24 4.22
CA LEU A 38 7.76 9.01 3.17
C LEU A 38 8.76 7.91 3.51
N LEU A 39 9.07 7.67 4.79
CA LEU A 39 9.96 6.57 5.18
C LEU A 39 9.30 5.23 4.84
N VAL A 40 8.06 5.05 5.28
CA VAL A 40 7.27 3.83 5.05
C VAL A 40 6.95 3.65 3.57
N LEU A 41 6.56 4.72 2.88
CA LEU A 41 6.16 4.66 1.47
C LEU A 41 7.35 4.47 0.51
N ASN A 42 8.56 4.87 0.91
CA ASN A 42 9.77 4.63 0.10
C ASN A 42 10.36 3.24 0.28
N ASP A 43 10.13 2.58 1.43
CA ASP A 43 10.62 1.23 1.71
C ASP A 43 9.55 0.37 2.44
N PRO A 44 8.44 0.02 1.76
CA PRO A 44 7.39 -0.79 2.39
C PRO A 44 7.86 -2.19 2.77
N GLN A 45 8.87 -2.73 2.07
CA GLN A 45 9.46 -4.03 2.37
C GLN A 45 10.17 -3.98 3.73
N GLY A 46 11.13 -3.07 3.90
CA GLY A 46 11.88 -2.94 5.15
C GLY A 46 11.04 -2.41 6.31
N GLU A 47 10.14 -1.46 6.04
CA GLU A 47 9.41 -0.74 7.10
C GLU A 47 8.15 -1.47 7.58
N ILE A 48 7.54 -2.34 6.77
CA ILE A 48 6.32 -3.07 7.14
C ILE A 48 6.55 -4.57 7.12
N ILE A 49 6.95 -5.13 5.97
CA ILE A 49 6.97 -6.59 5.77
C ILE A 49 8.05 -7.25 6.63
N ASP A 50 9.28 -6.75 6.60
CA ASP A 50 10.41 -7.32 7.34
C ASP A 50 10.23 -7.16 8.87
N LYS A 51 9.42 -6.20 9.31
CA LYS A 51 9.03 -6.01 10.72
C LYS A 51 7.87 -6.93 11.16
N GLY A 52 7.35 -7.76 10.25
CA GLY A 52 6.28 -8.72 10.51
C GLY A 52 4.88 -8.17 10.30
N GLY A 53 4.74 -7.02 9.64
CA GLY A 53 3.46 -6.50 9.15
C GLY A 53 3.02 -7.18 7.85
N VAL A 54 1.89 -6.72 7.31
CA VAL A 54 1.36 -7.19 6.02
C VAL A 54 0.72 -6.03 5.25
N ILE A 55 0.88 -6.03 3.94
CA ILE A 55 0.22 -5.10 3.03
C ILE A 55 -0.71 -5.90 2.11
N PHE A 56 -1.94 -5.42 1.98
CA PHE A 56 -2.94 -5.93 1.04
C PHE A 56 -3.20 -4.91 -0.06
N LEU A 57 -3.38 -5.39 -1.27
CA LEU A 57 -3.68 -4.59 -2.45
C LEU A 57 -4.99 -5.06 -3.07
N ALA A 58 -5.86 -4.13 -3.44
CA ALA A 58 -7.03 -4.40 -4.26
C ALA A 58 -6.66 -4.23 -5.73
N ARG A 59 -6.85 -5.26 -6.55
CA ARG A 59 -6.58 -5.24 -7.99
C ARG A 59 -7.87 -5.36 -8.81
N ASP A 60 -8.00 -4.47 -9.79
CA ASP A 60 -8.94 -4.54 -10.90
C ASP A 60 -8.15 -4.95 -12.16
N GLY A 61 -8.14 -6.26 -12.47
CA GLY A 61 -7.24 -6.82 -13.48
C GLY A 61 -5.77 -6.67 -13.06
N GLU A 62 -4.98 -5.98 -13.88
CA GLU A 62 -3.56 -5.67 -13.60
C GLU A 62 -3.38 -4.38 -12.80
N LYS A 63 -4.43 -3.57 -12.66
CA LYS A 63 -4.36 -2.27 -12.01
C LYS A 63 -4.58 -2.40 -10.51
N VAL A 64 -3.66 -1.88 -9.70
CA VAL A 64 -3.90 -1.68 -8.26
C VAL A 64 -4.81 -0.45 -8.09
N VAL A 65 -5.88 -0.61 -7.31
CA VAL A 65 -6.91 0.42 -7.08
C VAL A 65 -7.12 0.75 -5.60
N GLY A 66 -6.40 0.07 -4.71
CA GLY A 66 -6.47 0.31 -3.28
C GLY A 66 -5.41 -0.46 -2.51
N THR A 67 -5.14 -0.01 -1.30
CA THR A 67 -4.10 -0.57 -0.43
C THR A 67 -4.48 -0.44 1.04
N ALA A 68 -4.04 -1.39 1.86
CA ALA A 68 -4.11 -1.33 3.31
C ALA A 68 -2.89 -2.02 3.92
N ALA A 69 -2.24 -1.38 4.90
CA ALA A 69 -1.14 -1.94 5.65
C ALA A 69 -1.57 -2.24 7.10
N LEU A 70 -1.21 -3.41 7.61
CA LEU A 70 -1.25 -3.73 9.03
C LEU A 70 0.18 -3.79 9.54
N ILE A 71 0.52 -2.91 10.47
CA ILE A 71 1.83 -2.85 11.09
C ILE A 71 1.80 -3.68 12.36
N ARG A 72 2.86 -4.48 12.58
CA ARG A 72 3.01 -5.22 13.82
C ARG A 72 3.42 -4.25 14.93
N GLU A 73 2.50 -3.98 15.84
CA GLU A 73 2.81 -3.28 17.08
C GLU A 73 3.63 -4.20 17.99
N SER A 74 4.73 -3.68 18.54
CA SER A 74 5.48 -4.41 19.56
C SER A 74 4.73 -4.32 20.89
N PRO A 75 4.72 -5.39 21.72
CA PRO A 75 4.11 -5.36 23.05
C PRO A 75 4.76 -4.33 23.98
#